data_AF-D1GCD4-F1
#
_entry.id   AF-D1GCD4-F1
#
_cell.length_a   1.000
_cell.length_b   1.000
_cell.length_c   1.000
_cell.angle_alpha   90.00
_cell.angle_beta   90.00
_cell.angle_gamma   90.00
#
_symmetry.space_group_name_H-M   'P 1'
#
loop_
_entity.id
_entity.type
_entity.pdbx_description
1 polymer ?
#
loop_
_entity_poly.entity_id
_entity_poly.type
_entity_poly.pdbx_seq_one_letter_code
_entity_poly.pdbx_strand_id
1 'polypeptide(L)'
;GTGLERQAALDSGALAIAEHGGKIIYTDTDKIILSGNGDTLSIPLVMYQRSNKNTCMHQKSQVQRGRCIKKGQILADGAATVGGELALGKNVLVAYMPWEGYNFEDAVLISERLVYGDIYTSFHIRKYEIQTHMTSQGPERITNEIPHLEAHLLRNLDKNGI
;
A
#
# COMPACT_ATOMS: atom_id res chain seq x y z
N GLY A 1 -17.55 6.69 -14.75
CA GLY A 1 -17.80 5.41 -14.07
C GLY A 1 -19.07 4.79 -14.57
N THR A 2 -19.28 3.52 -14.25
CA THR A 2 -20.50 2.74 -14.55
C THR A 2 -21.50 2.73 -13.39
N GLY A 3 -21.07 3.15 -12.19
CA GLY A 3 -21.85 3.09 -10.96
C GLY A 3 -21.61 1.80 -10.15
N LEU A 4 -20.88 0.83 -10.71
CA LEU A 4 -20.53 -0.43 -10.04
C LEU A 4 -19.30 -0.31 -9.13
N GLU A 5 -18.53 0.77 -9.27
CA GLU A 5 -17.23 0.96 -8.61
C GLU A 5 -17.35 0.94 -7.08
N ARG A 6 -18.42 1.52 -6.54
CA ARG A 6 -18.66 1.55 -5.10
C ARG A 6 -18.97 0.17 -4.54
N GLN A 7 -19.84 -0.58 -5.22
CA GLN A 7 -20.20 -1.93 -4.80
C GLN A 7 -18.99 -2.86 -4.91
N ALA A 8 -18.25 -2.78 -6.03
CA ALA A 8 -17.02 -3.55 -6.22
C ALA A 8 -15.97 -3.25 -5.14
N ALA A 9 -15.79 -1.99 -4.74
CA ALA A 9 -14.85 -1.63 -3.68
C ALA A 9 -15.29 -2.16 -2.31
N LEU A 10 -16.58 -2.07 -1.98
CA LEU A 10 -17.13 -2.61 -0.73
C LEU A 10 -16.98 -4.14 -0.64
N ASP A 11 -17.36 -4.85 -1.71
CA ASP A 11 -17.33 -6.32 -1.74
C ASP A 11 -15.91 -6.87 -1.84
N SER A 12 -14.92 -6.05 -2.23
CA SER A 12 -13.51 -6.46 -2.30
C SER A 12 -12.87 -6.74 -0.94
N GLY A 13 -13.44 -6.19 0.15
CA GLY A 13 -12.85 -6.24 1.49
C GLY A 13 -11.58 -5.39 1.67
N ALA A 14 -11.20 -4.57 0.69
CA ALA A 14 -10.01 -3.72 0.79
C ALA A 14 -10.22 -2.48 1.68
N LEU A 15 -11.47 -2.04 1.84
CA LEU A 15 -11.86 -0.87 2.62
C LEU A 15 -11.98 -1.21 4.11
N ALA A 16 -11.67 -0.24 4.99
CA ALA A 16 -12.03 -0.35 6.39
C ALA A 16 -13.45 0.23 6.59
N ILE A 17 -14.37 -0.57 7.12
CA ILE A 17 -15.78 -0.20 7.30
C ILE A 17 -16.14 -0.22 8.79
N ALA A 18 -16.97 0.73 9.22
CA ALA A 18 -17.45 0.78 10.60
C ALA A 18 -18.49 -0.31 10.87
N GLU A 19 -18.17 -1.28 11.72
CA GLU A 19 -19.12 -2.30 12.16
C GLU A 19 -20.20 -1.76 13.11
N HIS A 20 -19.85 -0.68 13.82
CA HIS A 20 -20.71 -0.01 14.79
C HIS A 20 -20.75 1.51 14.55
N GLY A 21 -21.86 2.13 14.93
CA GLY A 21 -21.96 3.59 14.95
C GLY A 21 -21.29 4.17 16.19
N GLY A 22 -20.73 5.38 16.07
CA GLY A 22 -20.04 6.03 17.17
C GLY A 22 -19.35 7.33 16.75
N LYS A 23 -18.61 7.95 17.66
CA LYS A 23 -17.83 9.15 17.43
C LYS A 23 -16.35 8.82 17.36
N ILE A 24 -15.65 9.33 16.34
CA ILE A 24 -14.20 9.17 16.24
C ILE A 24 -13.53 9.98 17.35
N ILE A 25 -12.81 9.31 18.23
CA ILE A 25 -12.09 9.97 19.34
C ILE A 25 -10.62 10.19 19.03
N TYR A 26 -10.05 9.34 18.17
CA TYR A 26 -8.65 9.40 17.76
C TYR A 26 -8.46 8.78 16.37
N THR A 27 -7.48 9.29 15.63
CA THR A 27 -7.13 8.82 14.29
C THR A 27 -5.62 8.91 14.16
N ASP A 28 -5.01 7.79 13.79
CA ASP A 28 -3.61 7.69 13.44
C ASP A 28 -3.46 7.14 12.02
N THR A 29 -2.22 7.00 11.60
CA THR A 29 -1.84 6.28 10.40
C THR A 29 -2.17 4.79 10.48
N ASP A 30 -1.93 4.12 11.60
CA ASP A 30 -2.07 2.66 11.76
C ASP A 30 -3.37 2.22 12.44
N LYS A 31 -4.18 3.14 12.97
CA LYS A 31 -5.46 2.80 13.62
C LYS A 31 -6.44 3.96 13.72
N ILE A 32 -7.70 3.62 13.89
CA ILE A 32 -8.81 4.54 14.15
C ILE A 32 -9.48 4.11 15.45
N ILE A 33 -9.78 5.07 16.33
CA ILE A 33 -10.48 4.77 17.59
C ILE A 33 -11.86 5.43 17.57
N LEU A 34 -12.89 4.60 17.76
CA LEU A 34 -14.30 4.97 17.75
C LEU A 34 -14.88 4.75 19.15
N SER A 35 -15.64 5.71 19.67
CA SER A 35 -16.44 5.53 20.89
C SER A 35 -17.92 5.39 20.52
N GLY A 36 -18.56 4.31 20.94
CA GLY A 36 -19.96 4.01 20.64
C GLY A 36 -20.57 3.08 21.69
N ASN A 37 -21.84 3.30 22.03
CA ASN A 37 -22.59 2.48 23.00
C ASN A 37 -21.92 2.31 24.38
N GLY A 38 -21.13 3.30 24.82
CA GLY A 38 -20.41 3.27 26.10
C GLY A 38 -19.01 2.65 26.03
N ASP A 39 -18.66 1.98 24.93
CA ASP A 39 -17.36 1.35 24.72
C ASP A 39 -16.48 2.13 23.75
N THR A 40 -15.19 1.79 23.77
CA THR A 40 -14.18 2.31 22.84
C THR A 40 -13.62 1.16 22.00
N LEU A 41 -13.76 1.26 20.68
CA LEU A 41 -13.30 0.28 19.71
C LEU A 41 -12.06 0.81 18.98
N SER A 42 -10.99 0.02 18.97
CA SER A 42 -9.78 0.29 18.19
C SER A 42 -9.81 -0.53 16.91
N ILE A 43 -9.74 0.14 15.76
CA ILE A 43 -9.79 -0.44 14.43
C ILE A 43 -8.40 -0.28 13.80
N PRO A 44 -7.58 -1.35 13.73
CA PRO A 44 -6.28 -1.28 13.09
C PRO A 44 -6.44 -1.10 11.58
N LEU A 45 -5.54 -0.33 10.98
CA LEU A 45 -5.43 -0.12 9.54
C LEU A 45 -4.25 -0.92 8.99
N VAL A 46 -4.42 -1.42 7.77
CA VAL A 46 -3.33 -2.12 7.06
C VAL A 46 -2.29 -1.11 6.58
N MET A 47 -1.04 -1.26 7.01
CA MET A 47 0.05 -0.33 6.67
C MET A 47 1.17 -1.05 5.92
N TYR A 48 1.45 -0.62 4.68
CA TYR A 48 2.57 -1.10 3.86
C TYR A 48 2.70 -2.64 3.80
N GLN A 49 1.58 -3.34 3.74
CA GLN A 49 1.56 -4.79 3.72
C GLN A 49 1.79 -5.30 2.30
N ARG A 50 2.64 -6.32 2.15
CA ARG A 50 2.87 -6.98 0.87
C ARG A 50 1.66 -7.85 0.48
N SER A 51 1.23 -7.76 -0.77
CA SER A 51 0.30 -8.72 -1.39
C SER A 51 1.00 -9.93 -1.99
N ASN A 52 0.21 -10.95 -2.38
CA ASN A 52 0.72 -12.14 -3.08
C ASN A 52 1.44 -11.80 -4.40
N LYS A 53 1.07 -10.69 -5.07
CA LYS A 53 1.69 -10.19 -6.31
C LYS A 53 2.70 -9.07 -6.07
N ASN A 54 3.24 -8.96 -4.85
CA ASN A 54 4.26 -7.97 -4.45
C ASN A 54 3.79 -6.50 -4.56
N THR A 55 2.49 -6.24 -4.64
CA THR A 55 1.95 -4.88 -4.58
C THR A 55 1.77 -4.44 -3.11
N CYS A 56 1.74 -3.13 -2.89
CA CYS A 56 1.50 -2.56 -1.57
C CYS A 56 0.00 -2.49 -1.25
N MET A 57 -0.40 -3.12 -0.14
CA MET A 57 -1.69 -2.95 0.51
C MET A 57 -1.52 -1.91 1.63
N HIS A 58 -2.23 -0.80 1.51
CA HIS A 58 -2.16 0.30 2.45
C HIS A 58 -3.54 0.94 2.59
N GLN A 59 -4.00 1.10 3.82
CA GLN A 59 -5.26 1.75 4.14
C GLN A 59 -5.02 3.15 4.68
N LYS A 60 -5.72 4.13 4.11
CA LYS A 60 -5.63 5.53 4.50
C LYS A 60 -6.97 6.00 5.05
N SER A 61 -6.96 6.42 6.31
CA SER A 61 -8.14 7.00 6.97
C SER A 61 -8.75 8.14 6.16
N GLN A 62 -10.08 8.10 6.00
CA GLN A 62 -10.92 9.13 5.38
C GLN A 62 -11.74 9.92 6.41
N VAL A 63 -11.54 9.62 7.70
CA VAL A 63 -12.28 10.23 8.80
C VAL A 63 -11.37 11.07 9.68
N GLN A 64 -11.96 12.09 10.28
CA GLN A 64 -11.28 13.00 11.21
C GLN A 64 -11.87 12.85 12.61
N ARG A 65 -11.06 13.20 13.61
CA ARG A 65 -11.49 13.25 15.01
C ARG A 65 -12.73 14.11 15.18
N GLY A 66 -13.65 13.65 16.03
CA GLY A 66 -14.89 14.33 16.37
C GLY A 66 -16.07 13.99 15.44
N ARG A 67 -15.84 13.35 14.30
CA ARG A 67 -16.90 12.97 13.36
C ARG A 67 -17.74 11.82 13.93
N CYS A 68 -19.07 11.93 13.80
CA CYS A 68 -19.98 10.82 14.07
C CYS A 68 -20.09 9.93 12.83
N ILE A 69 -19.98 8.63 13.04
CA ILE A 69 -19.96 7.58 12.03
C ILE A 69 -21.14 6.65 12.28
N LYS A 70 -21.77 6.19 11.19
CA LYS A 70 -22.82 5.18 11.23
C LYS A 70 -22.24 3.80 10.88
N LYS A 71 -22.90 2.74 11.34
CA LYS A 71 -22.62 1.37 10.87
C LYS A 71 -22.66 1.32 9.34
N GLY A 72 -21.70 0.62 8.74
CA GLY A 72 -21.57 0.46 7.30
C GLY A 72 -20.88 1.63 6.59
N GLN A 73 -20.50 2.68 7.30
CA GLN A 73 -19.78 3.80 6.71
C GLN A 73 -18.28 3.48 6.57
N ILE A 74 -17.68 3.98 5.50
CA ILE A 74 -16.27 3.77 5.18
C ILE A 74 -15.42 4.67 6.07
N LEU A 75 -14.43 4.05 6.72
CA LEU A 75 -13.48 4.68 7.63
C LEU A 75 -12.14 4.96 6.96
N ALA A 76 -11.68 4.05 6.11
CA ALA A 76 -10.43 4.17 5.37
C ALA A 76 -10.55 3.57 3.97
N ASP A 77 -9.94 4.25 3.00
CA ASP A 77 -9.73 3.72 1.66
C ASP A 77 -8.56 2.74 1.68
N GLY A 78 -8.64 1.67 0.89
CA GLY A 78 -7.56 0.71 0.68
C GLY A 78 -6.79 0.94 -0.63
N ALA A 79 -5.98 -0.05 -0.99
CA ALA A 79 -5.28 -0.06 -2.27
C ALA A 79 -6.28 0.01 -3.43
N ALA A 80 -5.98 0.89 -4.41
CA ALA A 80 -6.82 1.13 -5.59
C ALA A 80 -8.28 1.53 -5.28
N THR A 81 -8.49 2.30 -4.21
CA THR A 81 -9.80 2.91 -3.90
C THR A 81 -9.65 4.37 -3.52
N VAL A 82 -10.66 5.19 -3.84
CA VAL A 82 -10.73 6.60 -3.45
C VAL A 82 -12.18 6.94 -3.13
N GLY A 83 -12.43 7.49 -1.94
CA GLY A 83 -13.77 7.87 -1.51
C GLY A 83 -14.74 6.68 -1.41
N GLY A 84 -14.21 5.48 -1.20
CA GLY A 84 -15.01 4.26 -1.17
C GLY A 84 -15.38 3.67 -2.53
N GLU A 85 -14.82 4.18 -3.62
CA GLU A 85 -15.02 3.65 -4.97
C GLU A 85 -13.72 3.07 -5.53
N LEU A 86 -13.86 2.10 -6.43
CA LEU A 86 -12.74 1.50 -7.13
C LEU A 86 -12.02 2.54 -8.02
N ALA A 87 -10.70 2.65 -7.86
CA ALA A 87 -9.85 3.59 -8.55
C ALA A 87 -8.55 2.91 -9.02
N LEU A 88 -8.64 2.18 -10.15
CA LEU A 88 -7.53 1.38 -10.72
C LEU A 88 -6.47 2.20 -11.46
N GLY A 89 -6.70 3.49 -11.68
CA GLY A 89 -5.83 4.34 -12.49
C GLY A 89 -6.02 5.82 -12.23
N LYS A 90 -5.70 6.64 -13.24
CA LYS A 90 -5.75 8.11 -13.17
C LYS A 90 -6.43 8.67 -14.40
N ASN A 91 -7.18 9.75 -14.21
CA ASN A 91 -7.70 10.54 -15.31
C ASN A 91 -6.55 11.38 -15.88
N VAL A 92 -6.33 11.27 -17.19
CA VAL A 92 -5.32 12.02 -17.91
C VAL A 92 -5.93 12.65 -19.15
N LEU A 93 -5.35 13.78 -19.60
CA LEU A 93 -5.71 14.38 -20.88
C LEU A 93 -5.11 13.55 -22.01
N VAL A 94 -5.93 13.19 -22.99
CA VAL A 94 -5.53 12.36 -24.14
C VAL A 94 -5.75 13.15 -25.42
N ALA A 95 -4.78 13.09 -26.33
CA ALA A 95 -4.87 13.62 -27.67
C ALA A 95 -4.80 12.46 -28.69
N TYR A 96 -5.73 12.44 -29.64
CA TYR A 96 -5.79 11.44 -30.70
C TYR A 96 -5.26 12.05 -31.99
N MET A 97 -3.96 11.91 -32.23
CA MET A 97 -3.29 12.37 -33.45
C MET A 97 -2.03 11.56 -33.72
N PRO A 98 -1.64 11.31 -34.97
CA PRO A 98 -0.32 10.81 -35.29
C PRO A 98 0.75 11.79 -34.77
N TRP A 99 1.82 11.27 -34.17
CA TRP A 99 2.91 12.09 -33.65
C TRP A 99 4.26 11.56 -34.10
N GLU A 100 4.78 12.09 -35.22
CA GLU A 100 6.12 11.83 -35.76
C GLU A 100 6.49 10.33 -35.86
N GLY A 101 5.51 9.44 -35.98
CA GLY A 101 5.71 7.99 -36.02
C GLY A 101 5.95 7.33 -34.66
N TYR A 102 6.06 8.07 -33.56
CA TYR A 102 6.29 7.50 -32.22
C TYR A 102 5.07 6.76 -31.64
N ASN A 103 3.86 7.02 -32.14
CA ASN A 103 2.66 6.25 -31.84
C ASN A 103 2.24 5.32 -32.99
N PHE A 104 3.22 4.80 -33.74
CA PHE A 104 2.95 3.77 -34.74
C PHE A 104 2.43 2.49 -34.08
N GLU A 105 1.48 1.83 -34.74
CA GLU A 105 0.75 0.66 -34.20
C GLU A 105 0.14 0.94 -32.82
N ASP A 106 0.57 0.21 -31.78
CA ASP A 106 0.02 0.26 -30.42
C ASP A 106 0.90 1.08 -29.45
N ALA A 107 1.91 1.79 -29.96
CA ALA A 107 2.78 2.61 -29.13
C ALA A 107 2.05 3.84 -28.56
N VAL A 108 2.29 4.14 -27.29
CA VAL A 108 1.70 5.28 -26.59
C VAL A 108 2.80 6.24 -26.15
N LEU A 109 2.69 7.50 -26.55
CA LEU A 109 3.51 8.57 -25.98
C LEU A 109 2.89 9.05 -24.68
N ILE A 110 3.76 9.30 -23.70
CA ILE A 110 3.37 9.91 -22.44
C ILE A 110 4.13 11.20 -22.22
N SER A 111 3.47 12.16 -21.57
CA SER A 111 4.14 13.36 -21.09
C SER A 111 5.05 13.02 -19.92
N GLU A 112 6.25 13.61 -19.89
CA GLU A 112 7.18 13.54 -18.74
C GLU A 112 6.53 13.99 -17.42
N ARG A 113 5.48 14.82 -17.49
CA ARG A 113 4.68 15.24 -16.34
C ARG A 113 4.11 14.05 -15.57
N LEU A 114 3.83 12.92 -16.24
CA LEU A 114 3.31 11.71 -15.57
C LEU A 114 4.36 11.09 -14.64
N VAL A 115 5.65 11.25 -14.97
CA VAL A 115 6.79 10.80 -14.16
C VAL A 115 7.06 11.79 -13.04
N TYR A 116 7.28 13.08 -13.38
CA TYR A 116 7.61 14.10 -12.38
C TYR A 116 6.48 14.38 -11.37
N GLY A 117 5.24 14.08 -11.74
CA GLY A 117 4.08 14.20 -10.86
C GLY A 117 3.70 12.92 -10.12
N ASP A 118 4.51 11.86 -10.19
CA ASP A 118 4.24 10.55 -9.56
C ASP A 118 2.84 9.97 -9.86
N ILE A 119 2.31 10.21 -11.07
CA ILE A 119 0.91 9.90 -11.40
C ILE A 119 0.70 8.39 -11.56
N TYR A 120 1.63 7.72 -12.23
CA TYR A 120 1.66 6.28 -12.44
C TYR A 120 2.79 5.59 -11.65
N THR A 121 3.16 6.15 -10.49
CA THR A 121 4.13 5.57 -9.58
C THR A 121 3.45 4.56 -8.64
N SER A 122 4.07 3.41 -8.41
CA SER A 122 3.55 2.34 -7.52
C SER A 122 4.63 1.80 -6.59
N PHE A 123 4.19 1.35 -5.41
CA PHE A 123 5.06 0.66 -4.45
C PHE A 123 5.02 -0.85 -4.64
N HIS A 124 6.19 -1.46 -4.74
CA HIS A 124 6.35 -2.91 -4.81
C HIS A 124 7.22 -3.41 -3.65
N ILE A 125 6.70 -4.39 -2.92
CA ILE A 125 7.35 -4.94 -1.73
C ILE A 125 7.77 -6.37 -2.03
N ARG A 126 9.07 -6.65 -2.00
CA ARG A 126 9.65 -7.99 -2.17
C ARG A 126 10.15 -8.52 -0.84
N LYS A 127 9.89 -9.79 -0.57
CA LYS A 127 10.40 -10.51 0.61
C LYS A 127 11.53 -11.41 0.12
N TYR A 128 12.70 -11.21 0.69
CA TYR A 128 13.85 -12.10 0.55
C TYR A 128 13.95 -12.89 1.84
N GLU A 129 14.11 -14.20 1.74
CA GLU A 129 14.20 -15.08 2.89
C GLU A 129 15.42 -15.98 2.71
N ILE A 130 16.20 -16.08 3.78
CA ILE A 130 17.34 -16.98 3.88
C ILE A 130 17.22 -17.72 5.21
N GLN A 131 17.53 -19.01 5.20
CA GLN A 131 17.48 -19.86 6.37
C GLN A 131 18.86 -20.49 6.57
N THR A 132 19.32 -20.50 7.81
CA THR A 132 20.57 -21.17 8.20
C THR A 132 20.28 -22.60 8.62
N HIS A 133 21.11 -23.54 8.19
CA HIS A 133 20.95 -24.95 8.48
C HIS A 133 22.11 -25.51 9.31
N MET A 134 21.84 -26.62 9.99
CA MET A 134 22.90 -27.46 10.57
C MET A 134 23.51 -28.31 9.45
N THR A 135 24.81 -28.18 9.23
CA THR A 135 25.56 -29.02 8.29
C THR A 135 26.45 -30.00 9.04
N SER A 136 26.99 -31.01 8.33
CA SER A 136 27.99 -31.92 8.88
C SER A 136 29.30 -31.24 9.27
N GLN A 137 29.59 -30.06 8.71
CA GLN A 137 30.77 -29.25 9.00
C GLN A 137 30.51 -28.18 10.07
N GLY A 138 29.28 -28.11 10.60
CA GLY A 138 28.87 -27.16 11.63
C GLY A 138 27.62 -26.35 11.27
N PRO A 139 27.11 -25.54 12.21
CA PRO A 139 26.00 -24.63 11.96
C PRO A 139 26.38 -23.51 11.00
N GLU A 140 25.52 -23.23 10.01
CA GLU A 140 25.57 -21.96 9.29
C GLU A 140 25.26 -20.78 10.23
N ARG A 141 25.89 -19.62 9.98
CA ARG A 141 25.76 -18.43 10.84
C ARG A 141 25.53 -17.20 9.99
N ILE A 142 24.57 -16.37 10.38
CA ILE A 142 24.44 -15.00 9.88
C ILE A 142 25.44 -14.15 10.66
N THR A 143 26.34 -13.48 9.95
CA THR A 143 27.40 -12.66 10.54
C THR A 143 27.86 -11.58 9.55
N ASN A 144 28.38 -10.48 10.07
CA ASN A 144 29.07 -9.46 9.27
C ASN A 144 30.56 -9.78 9.04
N GLU A 145 31.09 -10.85 9.65
CA GLU A 145 32.48 -11.31 9.51
C GLU A 145 32.63 -12.19 8.25
N ILE A 146 32.56 -11.58 7.07
CA ILE A 146 32.66 -12.31 5.80
C ILE A 146 34.13 -12.35 5.34
N PRO A 147 34.75 -13.55 5.19
CA PRO A 147 36.14 -13.67 4.80
C PRO A 147 36.35 -13.18 3.36
N HIS A 148 37.51 -12.57 3.11
CA HIS A 148 37.92 -12.07 1.79
C HIS A 148 37.00 -10.98 1.19
N LEU A 149 36.18 -10.32 2.01
CA LEU A 149 35.32 -9.22 1.58
C LEU A 149 35.82 -7.86 2.09
N GLU A 150 35.78 -6.85 1.22
CA GLU A 150 36.17 -5.49 1.59
C GLU A 150 35.14 -4.83 2.52
N ALA A 151 35.61 -4.11 3.53
CA ALA A 151 34.76 -3.46 4.54
C ALA A 151 33.74 -2.47 3.94
N HIS A 152 34.07 -1.84 2.80
CA HIS A 152 33.16 -0.89 2.15
C HIS A 152 31.87 -1.54 1.64
N LEU A 153 31.88 -2.84 1.33
CA LEU A 153 30.71 -3.61 0.88
C LEU A 153 29.76 -3.95 2.04
N LEU A 154 30.30 -4.04 3.26
CA LEU A 154 29.57 -4.36 4.49
C LEU A 154 28.94 -3.13 5.15
N ARG A 155 29.15 -1.93 4.60
CA ARG A 155 28.77 -0.64 5.22
C ARG A 155 27.28 -0.49 5.55
N ASN A 156 26.42 -1.26 4.89
CA ASN A 156 24.97 -1.21 5.08
C ASN A 156 24.45 -2.34 5.99
N LEU A 157 25.31 -3.24 6.45
CA LEU A 157 24.93 -4.32 7.35
C LEU A 157 25.06 -3.87 8.81
N ASP A 158 24.16 -4.35 9.65
CA ASP A 158 24.25 -4.20 11.08
C ASP A 158 25.32 -5.12 11.70
N LYS A 159 25.45 -5.06 13.03
CA LYS A 159 26.39 -5.90 13.80
C LYS A 159 26.14 -7.41 13.67
N ASN A 160 24.96 -7.83 13.21
CA ASN A 160 24.57 -9.22 13.05
C ASN A 160 24.70 -9.68 11.58
N GLY A 161 24.97 -8.77 10.64
CA GLY A 161 25.02 -9.08 9.21
C GLY A 161 23.68 -8.96 8.48
N ILE A 162 22.74 -8.16 9.01
CA ILE A 162 21.43 -7.85 8.39
C ILE A 162 21.46 -6.47 7.76
#